data_AF-A0A8H3DJE6-F1
#
_entry.id   AF-A0A8H3DJE6-F1
#
_cell.length_a   1.000
_cell.length_b   1.000
_cell.length_c   1.000
_cell.angle_alpha   90.00
_cell.angle_beta   90.00
_cell.angle_gamma   90.00
#
_symmetry.space_group_name_H-M   'P 1'
#
loop_
_entity.id
_entity.type
_entity.pdbx_description
1 polymer ?
#
loop_
_entity_poly.entity_id
_entity_poly.type
_entity_poly.pdbx_seq_one_letter_code
_entity_poly.pdbx_strand_id
1 'polypeptide(L)'
;MPTPSHPRWGRLIGSYPLSDVNESTLSVDSEVAGLRAMKEISGLATEAQAPSQTDLEQHSNIKISILQLALRLSQDPMKIHHLADPPVVSGCIRLMKVIIGRTPGVASVSKIHSSPIPILTGLKPFSYEFGYLCFRLLVVTLNACLLDRWGRLDDALARREQLPRAAAHVLISIEASSAVHKQFENLVNGGDCDPVLGLSAPNNHRRPQQTALLPRSEIETLLGILWDDRKLFLRALMLDAPIASGLSGLLFLFARRVAQESDSKENPSPLRKMLYELALRYYLVQDDSQFGPTLNVISSNPCYGDWIYKAKHVDANDSRWIMTAFINRLSRRSDPEHPTMEDASMMLRYVPLATDAQTQDLLPEVVKLVIEHGWLVLLARDNNDEIRLLVHTLLPALTWLISPPHNRSYRLDSLTQTRIIDAIRKGDLLDWMAFAMYKLDPTPAAFGERSVQAMSGFFGTLAKTVPSIELERAFQDYSPDWRKFYRHLKATGSSINIPCRQYYSTCLDIWYQIAQSLGLERALHKYDLIDCFNGRCPRAYTNDADGPRTMCAGCKNAVYCSDQCQSM
;
A
#
# COMPACT_ATOMS: atom_id res chain seq x y z
N MET A 1 24.31 -23.96 3.43
CA MET A 1 25.67 -23.38 3.36
C MET A 1 25.58 -21.87 3.47
N PRO A 2 26.43 -21.18 4.25
CA PRO A 2 26.42 -19.71 4.30
C PRO A 2 26.79 -19.15 2.93
N THR A 3 25.96 -18.27 2.38
CA THR A 3 26.25 -17.54 1.14
C THR A 3 27.55 -16.74 1.30
N PRO A 4 28.51 -16.83 0.36
CA PRO A 4 29.77 -16.12 0.46
C PRO A 4 29.55 -14.60 0.45
N SER A 5 30.20 -13.89 1.38
CA SER A 5 30.17 -12.42 1.44
C SER A 5 31.04 -11.85 0.32
N HIS A 6 30.53 -10.84 -0.40
CA HIS A 6 31.34 -10.12 -1.37
C HIS A 6 32.43 -9.32 -0.64
N PRO A 7 33.72 -9.38 -1.05
CA PRO A 7 34.83 -8.78 -0.31
C PRO A 7 34.69 -7.26 -0.14
N ARG A 8 34.10 -6.60 -1.13
CA ARG A 8 33.82 -5.16 -1.11
C ARG A 8 32.42 -4.78 -0.61
N TRP A 9 31.38 -5.40 -1.17
CA TRP A 9 29.99 -4.99 -0.97
C TRP A 9 29.30 -5.69 0.21
N GLY A 10 29.93 -6.73 0.77
CA GLY A 10 29.47 -7.41 1.96
C GLY A 10 28.45 -8.50 1.66
N ARG A 11 27.55 -8.72 2.61
CA ARG A 11 26.51 -9.75 2.51
C ARG A 11 25.43 -9.33 1.53
N LEU A 12 24.73 -10.30 0.96
CA LEU A 12 23.48 -10.03 0.24
C LEU A 12 22.43 -9.55 1.26
N ILE A 13 21.57 -8.60 0.90
CA ILE A 13 20.58 -8.04 1.84
C ILE A 13 19.71 -9.12 2.50
N GLY A 14 19.37 -10.19 1.78
CA GLY A 14 18.59 -11.31 2.31
C GLY A 14 19.26 -12.09 3.45
N SER A 15 20.54 -11.87 3.75
CA SER A 15 21.29 -12.47 4.86
C SER A 15 21.89 -11.43 5.82
N TYR A 16 21.52 -10.16 5.67
CA TYR A 16 21.90 -9.10 6.59
C TYR A 16 21.02 -9.16 7.85
N PRO A 17 21.60 -9.05 9.06
CA PRO A 17 20.82 -9.11 10.30
C PRO A 17 19.86 -7.92 10.43
N LEU A 18 18.74 -8.17 11.12
CA LEU A 18 17.80 -7.12 11.52
C LEU A 18 18.53 -6.02 12.30
N SER A 19 18.08 -4.79 12.09
CA SER A 19 18.56 -3.64 12.86
C SER A 19 18.23 -3.80 14.34
N ASP A 20 19.21 -3.57 15.20
CA ASP A 20 18.98 -3.55 16.64
C ASP A 20 18.23 -2.27 17.02
N VAL A 21 16.99 -2.45 17.45
CA VAL A 21 16.09 -1.36 17.88
C VAL A 21 16.37 -0.91 19.31
N ASN A 22 17.17 -1.67 20.07
CA ASN A 22 17.50 -1.35 21.45
C ASN A 22 18.68 -0.41 21.53
N GLU A 23 18.65 0.48 22.52
CA GLU A 23 19.77 1.37 22.80
C GLU A 23 21.02 0.59 23.20
N SER A 24 22.17 1.14 22.81
CA SER A 24 23.48 0.64 23.21
C SER A 24 24.33 1.83 23.60
N THR A 25 24.75 1.89 24.86
CA THR A 25 25.64 2.94 25.34
C THR A 25 27.01 2.78 24.69
N LEU A 26 27.47 3.82 24.02
CA LEU A 26 28.77 3.79 23.36
C LEU A 26 29.90 4.14 24.33
N SER A 27 31.02 3.42 24.21
CA SER A 27 32.27 3.86 24.82
C SER A 27 32.80 5.11 24.13
N VAL A 28 33.61 5.91 24.84
CA VAL A 28 34.27 7.10 24.28
C VAL A 28 35.06 6.77 23.01
N ASP A 29 35.79 5.65 23.00
CA ASP A 29 36.54 5.22 21.82
C ASP A 29 35.64 4.88 20.63
N SER A 30 34.48 4.26 20.89
CA SER A 30 33.50 3.91 19.85
C SER A 30 32.83 5.15 19.28
N GLU A 31 32.52 6.13 20.13
CA GLU A 31 32.00 7.44 19.73
C GLU A 31 33.01 8.19 18.86
N VAL A 32 34.27 8.30 19.30
CA VAL A 32 35.33 8.96 18.52
C VAL A 32 35.55 8.28 17.17
N ALA A 33 35.52 6.94 17.13
CA ALA A 33 35.60 6.19 15.88
C ALA A 33 34.40 6.46 14.96
N GLY A 34 33.19 6.52 15.51
CA GLY A 34 31.97 6.86 14.76
C GLY A 34 32.01 8.28 14.19
N LEU A 35 32.44 9.26 14.99
CA LEU A 35 32.59 10.66 14.55
C LEU A 35 33.64 10.81 13.45
N ARG A 36 34.76 10.08 13.54
CA ARG A 36 35.77 10.04 12.48
C ARG A 36 35.18 9.46 11.19
N ALA A 37 34.43 8.37 11.30
CA ALA A 37 33.75 7.75 10.16
C ALA A 37 32.72 8.70 9.50
N MET A 38 31.91 9.41 10.30
CA MET A 38 31.00 10.45 9.80
C MET A 38 31.77 11.51 9.02
N LYS A 39 32.87 12.04 9.59
CA LYS A 39 33.70 13.06 8.93
C LYS A 39 34.31 12.58 7.60
N GLU A 40 34.74 11.32 7.52
CA GLU A 40 35.23 10.73 6.27
C GLU A 40 34.14 10.69 5.20
N ILE A 41 32.90 10.36 5.58
CA ILE A 41 31.75 10.34 4.67
C ILE A 41 31.34 11.77 4.27
N SER A 42 31.30 12.71 5.21
CA SER A 42 31.01 14.13 4.97
C SER A 42 32.01 14.77 4.00
N GLY A 43 33.27 14.35 4.04
CA GLY A 43 34.32 14.83 3.13
C GLY A 43 33.96 14.65 1.65
N LEU A 44 33.22 13.57 1.33
CA LEU A 44 32.79 13.26 -0.04
C LEU A 44 31.80 14.28 -0.62
N ALA A 45 31.11 15.07 0.21
CA ALA A 45 30.10 16.04 -0.24
C ALA A 45 30.72 17.26 -0.94
N THR A 46 31.97 17.61 -0.62
CA THR A 46 32.61 18.87 -1.00
C THR A 46 33.20 18.89 -2.42
N GLU A 47 33.37 17.74 -3.05
CA GLU A 47 34.04 17.63 -4.37
C GLU A 47 33.04 17.90 -5.50
N ALA A 48 32.97 19.14 -5.98
CA ALA A 48 31.97 19.62 -6.93
C ALA A 48 32.35 19.49 -8.41
N GLN A 49 33.33 18.67 -8.81
CA GLN A 49 33.74 18.55 -10.21
C GLN A 49 33.76 17.10 -10.70
N ALA A 50 33.61 16.94 -12.03
CA ALA A 50 33.47 15.67 -12.74
C ALA A 50 34.51 14.63 -12.28
N PRO A 51 34.13 13.33 -12.21
CA PRO A 51 34.96 12.30 -11.58
C PRO A 51 36.31 12.22 -12.29
N SER A 52 37.33 12.76 -11.64
CA SER A 52 38.72 12.46 -11.97
C SER A 52 39.00 11.00 -11.55
N GLN A 53 40.03 10.37 -12.14
CA GLN A 53 40.44 9.01 -11.72
C GLN A 53 40.72 8.92 -10.21
N THR A 54 41.16 10.03 -9.61
CA THR A 54 41.37 10.23 -8.16
C THR A 54 40.08 10.16 -7.32
N ASP A 55 38.93 10.58 -7.85
CA ASP A 55 37.66 10.56 -7.09
C ASP A 55 37.13 9.12 -6.96
N LEU A 56 37.31 8.29 -7.99
CA LEU A 56 36.97 6.87 -7.94
C LEU A 56 37.81 6.08 -6.94
N GLU A 57 39.04 6.53 -6.65
CA GLU A 57 39.94 5.96 -5.64
C GLU A 57 39.51 6.37 -4.23
N GLN A 58 39.18 7.64 -3.98
CA GLN A 58 38.67 8.07 -2.68
C GLN A 58 37.35 7.37 -2.30
N HIS A 59 36.41 7.27 -3.24
CA HIS A 59 35.15 6.53 -3.03
C HIS A 59 35.37 5.01 -2.90
N SER A 60 36.56 4.50 -3.27
CA SER A 60 36.93 3.09 -3.04
C SER A 60 37.48 2.80 -1.65
N ASN A 61 37.88 3.84 -0.91
CA ASN A 61 38.44 3.70 0.43
C ASN A 61 37.37 3.55 1.53
N ILE A 62 36.15 4.03 1.30
CA ILE A 62 35.05 3.81 2.25
C ILE A 62 34.66 2.33 2.25
N LYS A 63 34.97 1.64 3.36
CA LYS A 63 34.64 0.23 3.61
C LYS A 63 33.36 0.12 4.42
N ILE A 64 32.76 -1.07 4.40
CA ILE A 64 31.58 -1.43 5.23
C ILE A 64 31.81 -1.10 6.71
N SER A 65 33.01 -1.36 7.23
CA SER A 65 33.36 -1.07 8.62
C SER A 65 33.23 0.42 8.98
N ILE A 66 33.52 1.34 8.04
CA ILE A 66 33.37 2.78 8.26
C ILE A 66 31.88 3.14 8.38
N LEU A 67 31.06 2.61 7.47
CA LEU A 67 29.60 2.82 7.51
C LEU A 67 28.98 2.25 8.80
N GLN A 68 29.43 1.07 9.24
CA GLN A 68 28.99 0.46 10.49
C GLN A 68 29.41 1.30 11.72
N LEU A 69 30.63 1.83 11.74
CA LEU A 69 31.10 2.72 12.82
C LEU A 69 30.28 4.01 12.88
N ALA A 70 29.99 4.63 11.74
CA ALA A 70 29.13 5.81 11.67
C ALA A 70 27.70 5.50 12.16
N LEU A 71 27.10 4.41 11.68
CA LEU A 71 25.76 4.00 12.09
C LEU A 71 25.64 3.64 13.57
N ARG A 72 26.71 3.19 14.22
CA ARG A 72 26.69 2.89 15.67
C ARG A 72 26.33 4.12 16.51
N LEU A 73 26.67 5.33 16.06
CA LEU A 73 26.26 6.57 16.74
C LEU A 73 24.73 6.66 16.89
N SER A 74 23.99 6.05 15.96
CA SER A 74 22.52 6.01 15.99
C SER A 74 21.91 4.98 16.96
N GLN A 75 22.76 4.26 17.70
CA GLN A 75 22.33 3.33 18.75
C GLN A 75 22.28 3.98 20.13
N ASP A 76 23.00 5.07 20.35
CA ASP A 76 23.06 5.76 21.65
C ASP A 76 22.22 7.05 21.62
N PRO A 77 21.08 7.10 22.32
CA PRO A 77 20.25 8.31 22.38
C PRO A 77 21.03 9.55 22.79
N MET A 78 22.01 9.45 23.70
CA MET A 78 22.76 10.61 24.19
C MET A 78 23.65 11.24 23.12
N LYS A 79 23.81 10.58 21.97
CA LYS A 79 24.66 11.02 20.85
C LYS A 79 23.85 11.56 19.66
N ILE A 80 22.55 11.77 19.84
CA ILE A 80 21.62 12.19 18.79
C ILE A 80 22.08 13.44 18.01
N HIS A 81 22.67 14.42 18.69
CA HIS A 81 23.15 15.67 18.07
C HIS A 81 24.28 15.45 17.07
N HIS A 82 25.08 14.39 17.22
CA HIS A 82 26.14 14.06 16.27
C HIS A 82 25.60 13.57 14.92
N LEU A 83 24.33 13.20 14.85
CA LEU A 83 23.69 12.69 13.63
C LEU A 83 23.16 13.82 12.73
N ALA A 84 23.06 15.06 13.23
CA ALA A 84 22.58 16.20 12.45
C ALA A 84 23.70 16.82 11.59
N ASP A 85 24.24 16.05 10.64
CA ASP A 85 25.30 16.48 9.71
C ASP A 85 24.86 16.38 8.23
N PRO A 86 24.34 17.46 7.61
CA PRO A 86 23.83 17.42 6.24
C PRO A 86 24.83 16.90 5.18
N PRO A 87 26.12 17.27 5.20
CA PRO A 87 27.15 16.67 4.35
C PRO A 87 27.19 15.13 4.32
N VAL A 88 26.87 14.44 5.41
CA VAL A 88 26.82 12.96 5.42
C VAL A 88 25.74 12.44 4.47
N VAL A 89 24.59 13.12 4.42
CA VAL A 89 23.47 12.77 3.52
C VAL A 89 23.96 12.78 2.07
N SER A 90 24.63 13.87 1.64
CA SER A 90 25.24 13.98 0.31
C SER A 90 26.32 12.93 0.05
N GLY A 91 27.19 12.66 1.03
CA GLY A 91 28.21 11.62 0.96
C GLY A 91 27.62 10.23 0.71
N CYS A 92 26.54 9.88 1.40
CA CYS A 92 25.82 8.62 1.20
C CYS A 92 25.18 8.52 -0.19
N ILE A 93 24.60 9.61 -0.73
CA ILE A 93 24.05 9.64 -2.10
C ILE A 93 25.16 9.36 -3.11
N ARG A 94 26.32 10.00 -2.96
CA ARG A 94 27.48 9.81 -3.84
C ARG A 94 28.01 8.38 -3.78
N LEU A 95 28.13 7.79 -2.58
CA LEU A 95 28.53 6.39 -2.42
C LEU A 95 27.57 5.43 -3.13
N MET A 96 26.25 5.64 -3.00
CA MET A 96 25.25 4.82 -3.71
C MET A 96 25.34 5.01 -5.24
N LYS A 97 25.59 6.24 -5.71
CA LYS A 97 25.80 6.52 -7.14
C LYS A 97 27.03 5.82 -7.70
N VAL A 98 28.11 5.72 -6.92
CA VAL A 98 29.34 5.00 -7.33
C VAL A 98 29.10 3.50 -7.51
N ILE A 99 28.20 2.89 -6.73
CA ILE A 99 27.81 1.47 -6.94
C ILE A 99 27.24 1.28 -8.34
N ILE A 100 26.40 2.22 -8.78
CA ILE A 100 25.76 2.22 -10.10
C ILE A 100 26.80 2.51 -11.21
N GLY A 101 27.67 3.50 -11.01
CA GLY A 101 28.67 3.92 -12.01
C GLY A 101 29.79 2.91 -12.28
N ARG A 102 30.01 1.93 -11.39
CA ARG A 102 30.99 0.84 -11.60
C ARG A 102 30.46 -0.33 -12.42
N THR A 103 29.27 -0.18 -13.03
CA THR A 103 28.72 -1.16 -13.97
C THR A 103 29.49 -1.09 -15.29
N PRO A 104 30.23 -2.13 -15.73
CA PRO A 104 30.80 -2.14 -17.06
C PRO A 104 29.64 -2.34 -18.06
N GLY A 105 29.30 -1.31 -18.84
CA GLY A 105 28.28 -1.45 -19.89
C GLY A 105 27.63 -0.17 -20.40
N VAL A 106 27.77 0.97 -19.71
CA VAL A 106 27.26 2.26 -20.23
C VAL A 106 28.42 3.25 -20.25
N ALA A 107 28.96 3.46 -21.46
CA ALA A 107 30.08 4.35 -21.80
C ALA A 107 31.48 3.92 -21.32
N SER A 108 32.12 3.01 -22.05
CA SER A 108 33.44 3.21 -22.65
C SER A 108 33.89 1.93 -23.36
N VAL A 109 33.91 1.99 -24.69
CA VAL A 109 34.62 1.00 -25.51
C VAL A 109 36.11 1.16 -25.20
N SER A 110 36.66 0.23 -24.44
CA SER A 110 38.10 0.01 -24.36
C SER A 110 38.34 -1.49 -24.30
N LYS A 111 38.73 -2.05 -25.45
CA LYS A 111 39.30 -3.39 -25.56
C LYS A 111 40.62 -3.38 -24.77
N ILE A 112 40.85 -4.38 -23.91
CA ILE A 112 42.08 -5.19 -23.84
C ILE A 112 41.89 -6.28 -22.78
N HIS A 113 42.50 -7.43 -23.07
CA HIS A 113 42.36 -8.75 -22.45
C HIS A 113 42.65 -8.84 -20.94
N SER A 114 41.86 -9.64 -20.21
CA SER A 114 42.25 -10.95 -19.64
C SER A 114 41.33 -11.42 -18.49
N SER A 115 41.01 -12.72 -18.50
CA SER A 115 40.29 -13.55 -17.51
C SER A 115 38.76 -13.39 -17.32
N PRO A 116 37.98 -14.50 -17.42
CA PRO A 116 36.54 -14.50 -17.16
C PRO A 116 36.29 -14.66 -15.66
N ILE A 117 36.23 -13.56 -14.92
CA ILE A 117 35.53 -13.49 -13.65
C ILE A 117 34.06 -13.20 -14.00
N PRO A 118 33.05 -13.89 -13.42
CA PRO A 118 31.66 -13.69 -13.80
C PRO A 118 31.30 -12.21 -13.73
N ILE A 119 30.91 -11.70 -14.89
CA ILE A 119 30.61 -10.30 -15.17
C ILE A 119 29.39 -9.92 -14.31
N LEU A 120 29.59 -9.13 -13.26
CA LEU A 120 28.52 -8.51 -12.46
C LEU A 120 27.92 -7.34 -13.25
N THR A 121 27.13 -7.65 -14.27
CA THR A 121 26.24 -6.69 -14.91
C THR A 121 25.13 -6.28 -13.93
N GLY A 122 25.05 -4.98 -13.62
CA GLY A 122 23.93 -4.38 -12.89
C GLY A 122 23.99 -4.44 -11.36
N LEU A 123 25.11 -4.04 -10.75
CA LEU A 123 25.16 -3.82 -9.29
C LEU A 123 24.19 -2.72 -8.89
N LYS A 124 23.15 -3.08 -8.13
CA LYS A 124 22.20 -2.11 -7.58
C LYS A 124 22.45 -1.85 -6.09
N PRO A 125 22.19 -0.63 -5.58
CA PRO A 125 22.48 -0.28 -4.18
C PRO A 125 21.92 -1.25 -3.14
N PHE A 126 20.71 -1.77 -3.36
CA PHE A 126 20.04 -2.70 -2.44
C PHE A 126 20.33 -4.18 -2.77
N SER A 127 21.36 -4.47 -3.56
CA SER A 127 21.81 -5.85 -3.76
C SER A 127 22.60 -6.37 -2.56
N TYR A 128 23.35 -5.48 -1.90
CA TYR A 128 24.31 -5.84 -0.86
C TYR A 128 24.26 -4.88 0.35
N GLU A 129 24.82 -5.34 1.45
CA GLU A 129 24.96 -4.62 2.73
C GLU A 129 25.52 -3.20 2.57
N PHE A 130 26.55 -3.00 1.75
CA PHE A 130 27.18 -1.68 1.63
C PHE A 130 26.20 -0.56 1.24
N GLY A 131 25.44 -0.73 0.14
CA GLY A 131 24.51 0.29 -0.31
C GLY A 131 23.33 0.46 0.65
N TYR A 132 22.93 -0.62 1.31
CA TYR A 132 21.92 -0.59 2.36
C TYR A 132 22.35 0.23 3.58
N LEU A 133 23.59 0.07 4.06
CA LEU A 133 24.14 0.86 5.16
C LEU A 133 24.24 2.34 4.79
N CYS A 134 24.64 2.67 3.55
CA CYS A 134 24.60 4.05 3.06
C CYS A 134 23.18 4.63 3.14
N PHE A 135 22.18 3.87 2.70
CA PHE A 135 20.79 4.30 2.76
C PHE A 135 20.30 4.51 4.20
N ARG A 136 20.60 3.58 5.11
CA ARG A 136 20.22 3.73 6.53
C ARG A 136 20.84 4.95 7.17
N LEU A 137 22.15 5.15 6.98
CA LEU A 137 22.85 6.29 7.54
C LEU A 137 22.29 7.61 7.00
N LEU A 138 22.00 7.64 5.70
CA LEU A 138 21.35 8.77 5.05
C LEU A 138 20.01 9.10 5.71
N VAL A 139 19.12 8.12 5.89
CA VAL A 139 17.77 8.33 6.45
C VAL A 139 17.86 8.86 7.89
N VAL A 140 18.69 8.24 8.74
CA VAL A 140 18.85 8.65 10.13
C VAL A 140 19.39 10.08 10.22
N THR A 141 20.44 10.37 9.46
CA THR A 141 21.07 11.69 9.44
C THR A 141 20.10 12.74 8.89
N LEU A 142 19.35 12.43 7.84
CA LEU A 142 18.35 13.32 7.26
C LEU A 142 17.26 13.68 8.28
N ASN A 143 16.70 12.68 8.97
CA ASN A 143 15.68 12.90 9.98
C ASN A 143 16.23 13.71 11.16
N ALA A 144 17.47 13.45 11.61
CA ALA A 144 18.13 14.24 12.64
C ALA A 144 18.32 15.70 12.21
N CYS A 145 18.79 15.95 10.97
CA CYS A 145 18.92 17.29 10.43
C CYS A 145 17.58 18.05 10.37
N LEU A 146 16.49 17.36 9.99
CA LEU A 146 15.17 17.97 9.94
C LEU A 146 14.69 18.37 11.34
N LEU A 147 14.85 17.46 12.32
CA LEU A 147 14.50 17.74 13.71
C LEU A 147 15.33 18.88 14.31
N ASP A 148 16.63 18.92 14.04
CA ASP A 148 17.52 20.01 14.46
C ASP A 148 17.03 21.36 13.91
N ARG A 149 16.73 21.43 12.60
CA ARG A 149 16.21 22.65 11.98
C ARG A 149 14.82 23.06 12.44
N TRP A 150 14.00 22.12 12.91
CA TRP A 150 12.72 22.41 13.57
C TRP A 150 12.88 22.76 15.05
N GLY A 151 14.08 22.62 15.64
CA GLY A 151 14.30 22.80 17.08
C GLY A 151 13.66 21.71 17.93
N ARG A 152 13.54 20.49 17.39
CA ARG A 152 12.82 19.35 17.99
C ARG A 152 13.70 18.12 18.20
N LEU A 153 15.02 18.26 18.11
CA LEU A 153 15.93 17.15 18.34
C LEU A 153 15.89 16.70 19.81
N ASP A 154 15.74 17.64 20.74
CA ASP A 154 15.57 17.37 22.17
C ASP A 154 14.22 16.72 22.49
N ASP A 155 13.16 17.00 21.71
CA ASP A 155 11.87 16.31 21.85
C ASP A 155 12.04 14.79 21.63
N ALA A 156 12.92 14.39 20.71
CA ALA A 156 13.22 12.98 20.47
C ALA A 156 13.90 12.32 21.68
N LEU A 157 14.75 13.07 22.41
CA LEU A 157 15.34 12.59 23.67
C LEU A 157 14.30 12.48 24.78
N ALA A 158 13.38 13.44 24.88
CA ALA A 158 12.31 13.42 25.87
C ALA A 158 11.41 12.17 25.73
N ARG A 159 11.24 11.63 24.51
CA ARG A 159 10.51 10.38 24.27
C ARG A 159 11.13 9.15 24.95
N ARG A 160 12.38 9.22 25.41
CA ARG A 160 12.99 8.13 26.17
C ARG A 160 12.22 7.83 27.46
N GLU A 161 11.48 8.78 28.02
CA GLU A 161 10.59 8.52 29.16
C GLU A 161 9.49 7.49 28.80
N GLN A 162 9.01 7.52 27.56
CA GLN A 162 7.96 6.62 27.05
C GLN A 162 8.55 5.34 26.46
N LEU A 163 9.76 5.43 25.88
CA LEU A 163 10.47 4.32 25.24
C LEU A 163 11.91 4.21 25.78
N PRO A 164 12.11 3.77 27.04
CA PRO A 164 13.42 3.85 27.72
C PRO A 164 14.54 3.05 27.07
N ARG A 165 14.18 2.01 26.31
CA ARG A 165 15.14 1.09 25.66
C ARG A 165 15.33 1.37 24.18
N ALA A 166 14.68 2.38 23.61
CA ALA A 166 14.75 2.62 22.17
C ALA A 166 16.08 3.29 21.78
N ALA A 167 16.71 2.77 20.74
CA ALA A 167 17.89 3.37 20.12
C ALA A 167 17.61 4.78 19.56
N ALA A 168 18.65 5.59 19.38
CA ALA A 168 18.51 6.97 18.88
C ALA A 168 17.77 7.04 17.53
N HIS A 169 18.09 6.16 16.57
CA HIS A 169 17.43 6.15 15.27
C HIS A 169 15.92 5.87 15.35
N VAL A 170 15.47 5.07 16.33
CA VAL A 170 14.05 4.80 16.58
C VAL A 170 13.37 6.06 17.11
N LEU A 171 13.97 6.71 18.11
CA LEU A 171 13.44 7.95 18.69
C LEU A 171 13.37 9.08 17.65
N ILE A 172 14.43 9.26 16.88
CA ILE A 172 14.49 10.20 15.74
C ILE A 172 13.38 9.89 14.73
N SER A 173 13.21 8.62 14.36
CA SER A 173 12.22 8.18 13.37
C SER A 173 10.79 8.53 13.78
N ILE A 174 10.42 8.27 15.03
CA ILE A 174 9.08 8.55 15.56
C ILE A 174 8.85 10.07 15.66
N GLU A 175 9.83 10.82 16.18
CA GLU A 175 9.68 12.26 16.33
C GLU A 175 9.67 12.99 14.98
N ALA A 176 10.53 12.58 14.04
CA ALA A 176 10.53 13.10 12.68
C ALA A 176 9.19 12.85 11.99
N SER A 177 8.58 11.67 12.20
CA SER A 177 7.25 11.36 11.69
C SER A 177 6.17 12.31 12.22
N SER A 178 6.15 12.51 13.54
CA SER A 178 5.23 13.46 14.18
C SER A 178 5.43 14.88 13.67
N ALA A 179 6.70 15.32 13.52
CA ALA A 179 7.04 16.63 13.01
C ALA A 179 6.59 16.82 11.55
N VAL A 180 6.86 15.84 10.68
CA VAL A 180 6.44 15.85 9.27
C VAL A 180 4.93 15.90 9.16
N HIS A 181 4.20 15.12 9.96
CA HIS A 181 2.74 15.14 9.94
C HIS A 181 2.20 16.54 10.24
N LYS A 182 2.72 17.20 11.28
CA LYS A 182 2.40 18.61 11.62
C LYS A 182 2.76 19.58 10.50
N GLN A 183 3.85 19.36 9.75
CA GLN A 183 4.15 20.21 8.59
C GLN A 183 3.09 20.09 7.49
N PHE A 184 2.57 18.89 7.24
CA PHE A 184 1.47 18.75 6.28
C PHE A 184 0.19 19.43 6.78
N GLU A 185 -0.13 19.35 8.07
CA GLU A 185 -1.25 20.10 8.66
C GLU A 185 -1.07 21.62 8.48
N ASN A 186 0.15 22.12 8.74
CA ASN A 186 0.48 23.53 8.52
C ASN A 186 0.31 23.94 7.06
N LEU A 187 0.73 23.09 6.10
CA LEU A 187 0.58 23.34 4.67
C LEU A 187 -0.90 23.43 4.26
N VAL A 188 -1.75 22.53 4.79
CA VAL A 188 -3.20 22.56 4.57
C VAL A 188 -3.81 23.86 5.09
N ASN A 189 -3.29 24.38 6.19
CA ASN A 189 -3.68 25.66 6.79
C ASN A 189 -3.04 26.90 6.12
N GLY A 190 -2.39 26.73 4.96
CA GLY A 190 -1.78 27.83 4.19
C GLY A 190 -0.39 28.27 4.67
N GLY A 191 0.25 27.47 5.53
CA GLY A 191 1.61 27.70 6.00
C GLY A 191 2.69 27.32 4.97
N ASP A 192 3.93 27.78 5.20
CA ASP A 192 5.10 27.45 4.39
C ASP A 192 6.04 26.48 5.13
N CYS A 193 6.32 25.35 4.49
CA CYS A 193 7.16 24.28 5.02
C CYS A 193 8.50 24.15 4.26
N ASP A 194 8.72 24.94 3.20
CA ASP A 194 9.96 24.93 2.41
C ASP A 194 11.18 25.58 3.10
N PRO A 195 11.05 26.50 4.08
CA PRO A 195 12.20 27.14 4.72
C PRO A 195 13.10 26.14 5.44
N VAL A 196 12.53 25.13 6.10
CA VAL A 196 13.32 24.11 6.82
C VAL A 196 14.19 23.28 5.87
N LEU A 197 13.75 23.13 4.62
CA LEU A 197 14.48 22.40 3.59
C LEU A 197 15.50 23.30 2.88
N GLY A 198 15.45 24.61 3.11
CA GLY A 198 16.16 25.62 2.32
C GLY A 198 15.70 25.63 0.85
N LEU A 199 14.42 25.31 0.61
CA LEU A 199 13.81 25.27 -0.72
C LEU A 199 13.00 26.54 -1.07
N SER A 200 12.84 27.47 -0.12
CA SER A 200 12.07 28.70 -0.30
C SER A 200 12.69 29.64 -1.35
N ALA A 201 11.82 30.35 -2.07
CA ALA A 201 12.24 31.41 -2.97
C ALA A 201 12.92 32.56 -2.19
N PRO A 202 13.96 33.20 -2.76
CA PRO A 202 14.75 34.24 -2.08
C PRO A 202 13.98 35.52 -1.70
N ASN A 203 12.70 35.67 -2.08
CA ASN A 203 11.94 36.91 -1.94
C ASN A 203 11.05 37.00 -0.68
N ASN A 204 11.03 35.97 0.18
CA ASN A 204 10.29 36.04 1.43
C ASN A 204 11.16 36.69 2.53
N HIS A 205 11.29 38.03 2.49
CA HIS A 205 12.07 38.91 3.38
C HIS A 205 11.77 38.81 4.90
N ARG A 206 11.06 37.78 5.38
CA ARG A 206 10.62 37.63 6.77
C ARG A 206 11.39 36.58 7.58
N ARG A 207 12.26 35.77 6.97
CA ARG A 207 13.05 34.76 7.71
C ARG A 207 14.49 34.69 7.20
N PRO A 208 15.47 34.42 8.09
CA PRO A 208 16.83 34.08 7.67
C PRO A 208 16.77 32.87 6.73
N GLN A 209 17.38 32.98 5.55
CA GLN A 209 17.38 31.90 4.57
C GLN A 209 18.26 30.77 5.11
N GLN A 210 17.65 29.64 5.49
CA GLN A 210 18.42 28.45 5.86
C GLN A 210 19.10 27.89 4.61
N THR A 211 20.34 27.42 4.76
CA THR A 211 21.06 26.72 3.68
C THR A 211 20.27 25.49 3.24
N ALA A 212 20.22 25.23 1.93
CA ALA A 212 19.58 24.03 1.39
C ALA A 212 20.09 22.77 2.11
N LEU A 213 19.18 21.91 2.57
CA LEU A 213 19.56 20.66 3.23
C LEU A 213 20.27 19.71 2.25
N LEU A 214 19.79 19.69 1.01
CA LEU A 214 20.42 19.02 -0.13
C LEU A 214 20.22 19.85 -1.40
N PRO A 215 21.16 19.82 -2.36
CA PRO A 215 20.95 20.35 -3.70
C PRO A 215 19.79 19.62 -4.42
N ARG A 216 19.01 20.35 -5.23
CA ARG A 216 17.88 19.77 -6.00
C ARG A 216 18.28 18.55 -6.84
N SER A 217 19.44 18.62 -7.50
CA SER A 217 19.98 17.53 -8.31
C SER A 217 20.30 16.28 -7.50
N GLU A 218 20.70 16.40 -6.23
CA GLU A 218 20.94 15.26 -5.35
C GLU A 218 19.64 14.63 -4.88
N ILE A 219 18.60 15.43 -4.61
CA ILE A 219 17.25 14.94 -4.28
C ILE A 219 16.70 14.10 -5.43
N GLU A 220 16.77 14.63 -6.66
CA GLU A 220 16.34 13.91 -7.88
C GLU A 220 17.17 12.66 -8.14
N THR A 221 18.49 12.74 -7.95
CA THR A 221 19.40 11.59 -8.07
C THR A 221 18.99 10.50 -7.08
N LEU A 222 18.76 10.84 -5.81
CA LEU A 222 18.37 9.87 -4.79
C LEU A 222 17.00 9.25 -5.13
N LEU A 223 16.02 10.05 -5.56
CA LEU A 223 14.72 9.52 -5.99
C LEU A 223 14.88 8.54 -7.17
N GLY A 224 15.73 8.87 -8.14
CA GLY A 224 16.11 7.98 -9.25
C GLY A 224 16.73 6.66 -8.80
N ILE A 225 17.71 6.73 -7.90
CA ILE A 225 18.38 5.57 -7.33
C ILE A 225 17.37 4.60 -6.67
N LEU A 226 16.48 5.13 -5.83
CA LEU A 226 15.46 4.33 -5.15
C LEU A 226 14.45 3.73 -6.12
N TRP A 227 14.08 4.49 -7.15
CA TRP A 227 13.12 4.04 -8.18
C TRP A 227 13.68 2.93 -9.07
N ASP A 228 14.91 3.06 -9.54
CA ASP A 228 15.57 2.09 -10.41
C ASP A 228 15.84 0.76 -9.69
N ASP A 229 15.96 0.83 -8.37
CA ASP A 229 16.13 -0.32 -7.48
C ASP A 229 14.90 -0.63 -6.60
N ARG A 230 13.71 -0.13 -6.98
CA ARG A 230 12.47 -0.19 -6.18
C ARG A 230 12.07 -1.59 -5.70
N LYS A 231 12.44 -2.62 -6.48
CA LYS A 231 12.22 -4.03 -6.15
C LYS A 231 13.06 -4.46 -4.94
N LEU A 232 14.37 -4.26 -4.99
CA LEU A 232 15.26 -4.64 -3.89
C LEU A 232 15.13 -3.66 -2.72
N PHE A 233 14.77 -2.40 -2.98
CA PHE A 233 14.38 -1.44 -1.96
C PHE A 233 13.20 -1.95 -1.13
N LEU A 234 12.09 -2.37 -1.75
CA LEU A 234 10.96 -2.97 -1.02
C LEU A 234 11.41 -4.19 -0.21
N ARG A 235 12.22 -5.07 -0.80
CA ARG A 235 12.76 -6.24 -0.08
C ARG A 235 13.57 -5.84 1.15
N ALA A 236 14.43 -4.84 1.02
CA ALA A 236 15.24 -4.34 2.12
C ALA A 236 14.35 -3.81 3.25
N LEU A 237 13.32 -3.04 2.92
CA LEU A 237 12.34 -2.54 3.91
C LEU A 237 11.56 -3.67 4.59
N MET A 238 11.13 -4.69 3.84
CA MET A 238 10.46 -5.87 4.41
C MET A 238 11.33 -6.62 5.42
N LEU A 239 12.65 -6.60 5.21
CA LEU A 239 13.63 -7.26 6.08
C LEU A 239 14.05 -6.39 7.27
N ASP A 240 13.84 -5.07 7.22
CA ASP A 240 14.24 -4.12 8.27
C ASP A 240 13.07 -3.69 9.19
N ALA A 241 11.84 -4.00 8.79
CA ALA A 241 10.62 -3.58 9.46
C ALA A 241 10.43 -4.24 10.85
N PRO A 242 9.86 -3.50 11.84
CA PRO A 242 8.98 -2.35 11.58
C PRO A 242 9.62 -0.95 11.72
N ILE A 243 10.65 -0.74 12.54
CA ILE A 243 10.90 0.61 13.10
C ILE A 243 12.19 1.29 12.58
N ALA A 244 13.15 0.53 12.06
CA ALA A 244 14.54 0.98 12.01
C ALA A 244 14.90 2.04 10.95
N SER A 245 14.03 2.31 9.97
CA SER A 245 14.32 3.22 8.86
C SER A 245 13.13 4.13 8.51
N GLY A 246 12.51 4.79 9.50
CA GLY A 246 11.37 5.69 9.26
C GLY A 246 11.62 6.68 8.12
N LEU A 247 10.83 6.58 7.04
CA LEU A 247 11.05 7.33 5.80
C LEU A 247 10.26 8.62 5.71
N SER A 248 9.48 9.00 6.73
CA SER A 248 8.66 10.21 6.73
C SER A 248 9.43 11.47 6.31
N GLY A 249 10.61 11.71 6.87
CA GLY A 249 11.45 12.86 6.49
C GLY A 249 11.95 12.82 5.04
N LEU A 250 12.34 11.64 4.56
CA LEU A 250 12.78 11.45 3.18
C LEU A 250 11.63 11.64 2.17
N LEU A 251 10.47 11.04 2.44
CA LEU A 251 9.28 11.17 1.61
C LEU A 251 8.75 12.60 1.62
N PHE A 252 8.84 13.30 2.76
CA PHE A 252 8.53 14.73 2.85
C PHE A 252 9.44 15.56 1.96
N LEU A 253 10.76 15.36 2.03
CA LEU A 253 11.73 16.04 1.17
C LEU A 253 11.39 15.85 -0.32
N PHE A 254 11.10 14.61 -0.74
CA PHE A 254 10.69 14.33 -2.11
C PHE A 254 9.35 15.00 -2.47
N ALA A 255 8.35 14.94 -1.59
CA ALA A 255 7.05 15.56 -1.83
C ALA A 255 7.17 17.08 -2.04
N ARG A 256 8.02 17.75 -1.25
CA ARG A 256 8.29 19.18 -1.42
C ARG A 256 9.02 19.48 -2.72
N ARG A 257 10.01 18.66 -3.11
CA ARG A 257 10.67 18.81 -4.43
C ARG A 257 9.70 18.60 -5.59
N VAL A 258 8.86 17.58 -5.54
CA VAL A 258 7.85 17.28 -6.57
C VAL A 258 6.78 18.36 -6.65
N ALA A 259 6.41 18.98 -5.53
CA ALA A 259 5.44 20.10 -5.51
C ALA A 259 5.94 21.36 -6.25
N GLN A 260 7.25 21.46 -6.53
CA GLN A 260 7.82 22.55 -7.34
C GLN A 260 7.76 22.27 -8.85
N GLU A 261 7.34 21.07 -9.27
CA GLU A 261 7.11 20.76 -10.68
C GLU A 261 5.79 21.37 -11.16
N SER A 262 5.80 21.98 -12.34
CA SER A 262 4.59 22.45 -13.02
C SER A 262 3.94 21.28 -13.77
N ASP A 263 3.22 20.41 -13.07
CA ASP A 263 2.49 19.28 -13.65
C ASP A 263 1.00 19.23 -13.22
N SER A 264 0.19 18.41 -13.91
CA SER A 264 -1.22 18.21 -13.57
C SER A 264 -1.45 16.80 -13.02
N LYS A 265 -2.56 16.60 -12.30
CA LYS A 265 -2.93 15.27 -11.75
C LYS A 265 -3.21 14.22 -12.83
N GLU A 266 -3.67 14.66 -14.00
CA GLU A 266 -3.98 13.80 -15.16
C GLU A 266 -2.74 13.45 -15.98
N ASN A 267 -1.76 14.37 -16.03
CA ASN A 267 -0.47 14.18 -16.68
C ASN A 267 0.67 14.43 -15.69
N PRO A 268 0.84 13.54 -14.69
CA PRO A 268 1.84 13.75 -13.65
C PRO A 268 3.26 13.60 -14.20
N SER A 269 4.17 14.42 -13.72
CA SER A 269 5.59 14.37 -14.07
C SER A 269 6.20 13.01 -13.73
N PRO A 270 7.31 12.62 -14.40
CA PRO A 270 8.03 11.39 -14.06
C PRO A 270 8.40 11.33 -12.57
N LEU A 271 8.88 12.44 -11.99
CA LEU A 271 9.24 12.53 -10.58
C LEU A 271 8.06 12.25 -9.65
N ARG A 272 6.87 12.81 -9.96
CA ARG A 272 5.65 12.54 -9.19
C ARG A 272 5.25 11.06 -9.26
N LYS A 273 5.30 10.45 -10.45
CA LYS A 273 5.01 9.01 -10.63
C LYS A 273 5.95 8.14 -9.82
N MET A 274 7.24 8.47 -9.79
CA MET A 274 8.26 7.75 -9.01
C MET A 274 8.01 7.87 -7.49
N LEU A 275 7.80 9.10 -7.00
CA LEU A 275 7.48 9.34 -5.59
C LEU A 275 6.22 8.59 -5.17
N TYR A 276 5.15 8.70 -5.95
CA TYR A 276 3.85 8.11 -5.61
C TYR A 276 3.95 6.59 -5.45
N GLU A 277 4.61 5.89 -6.37
CA GLU A 277 4.78 4.44 -6.25
C GLU A 277 5.76 4.05 -5.14
N LEU A 278 6.85 4.79 -4.91
CA LEU A 278 7.75 4.52 -3.79
C LEU A 278 7.05 4.71 -2.43
N ALA A 279 6.22 5.74 -2.29
CA ALA A 279 5.41 5.97 -1.10
C ALA A 279 4.40 4.84 -0.89
N LEU A 280 3.73 4.36 -1.95
CA LEU A 280 2.83 3.20 -1.86
C LEU A 280 3.55 1.90 -1.47
N ARG A 281 4.77 1.68 -1.99
CA ARG A 281 5.62 0.54 -1.59
C ARG A 281 5.99 0.62 -0.12
N TYR A 282 6.38 1.80 0.37
CA TYR A 282 6.68 1.99 1.79
C TYR A 282 5.44 1.82 2.67
N TYR A 283 4.29 2.29 2.20
CA TYR A 283 3.01 2.18 2.91
C TYR A 283 2.62 0.72 3.23
N LEU A 284 3.06 -0.25 2.43
CA LEU A 284 2.87 -1.69 2.68
C LEU A 284 3.67 -2.24 3.85
N VAL A 285 4.78 -1.59 4.23
CA VAL A 285 5.77 -2.16 5.15
C VAL A 285 6.11 -1.27 6.35
N GLN A 286 5.67 -0.01 6.32
CA GLN A 286 5.88 0.96 7.40
C GLN A 286 5.24 0.53 8.72
N ASP A 287 5.78 1.04 9.84
CA ASP A 287 5.15 0.95 11.14
C ASP A 287 4.04 2.01 11.34
N ASP A 288 3.28 1.85 12.42
CA ASP A 288 2.13 2.70 12.72
C ASP A 288 2.51 4.16 12.97
N SER A 289 3.72 4.44 13.47
CA SER A 289 4.15 5.82 13.69
C SER A 289 4.32 6.60 12.38
N GLN A 290 4.58 5.93 11.27
CA GLN A 290 4.86 6.54 9.95
C GLN A 290 3.59 6.67 9.09
N PHE A 291 2.48 6.10 9.55
CA PHE A 291 1.22 6.00 8.81
C PHE A 291 0.74 7.36 8.28
N GLY A 292 0.50 8.30 9.19
CA GLY A 292 -0.05 9.62 8.90
C GLY A 292 0.76 10.42 7.88
N PRO A 293 2.08 10.64 8.07
CA PRO A 293 2.86 11.42 7.11
C PRO A 293 3.02 10.72 5.75
N THR A 294 3.13 9.40 5.70
CA THR A 294 3.17 8.68 4.40
C THR A 294 1.86 8.85 3.66
N LEU A 295 0.71 8.76 4.36
CA LEU A 295 -0.60 9.02 3.76
C LEU A 295 -0.71 10.46 3.24
N ASN A 296 -0.20 11.45 3.98
CA ASN A 296 -0.16 12.85 3.54
C ASN A 296 0.66 13.02 2.26
N VAL A 297 1.80 12.33 2.13
CA VAL A 297 2.63 12.33 0.92
C VAL A 297 1.85 11.76 -0.27
N ILE A 298 1.22 10.60 -0.10
CA ILE A 298 0.41 9.94 -1.14
C ILE A 298 -0.75 10.84 -1.57
N SER A 299 -1.50 11.37 -0.60
CA SER A 299 -2.70 12.18 -0.84
C SER A 299 -2.38 13.54 -1.47
N SER A 300 -1.20 14.11 -1.19
CA SER A 300 -0.73 15.36 -1.81
C SER A 300 -0.18 15.17 -3.22
N ASN A 301 0.17 13.93 -3.61
CA ASN A 301 0.82 13.62 -4.89
C ASN A 301 0.06 12.57 -5.72
N PRO A 302 -1.27 12.69 -5.90
CA PRO A 302 -2.04 11.65 -6.58
C PRO A 302 -1.61 11.53 -8.05
N CYS A 303 -1.54 10.30 -8.54
CA CYS A 303 -1.25 9.97 -9.93
C CYS A 303 -2.44 9.27 -10.57
N TYR A 304 -3.04 9.88 -11.60
CA TYR A 304 -4.13 9.30 -12.39
C TYR A 304 -3.70 9.08 -13.86
N GLY A 305 -4.66 8.81 -14.74
CA GLY A 305 -4.42 8.71 -16.19
C GLY A 305 -3.69 7.41 -16.58
N ASP A 306 -2.59 7.53 -17.32
CA ASP A 306 -1.83 6.38 -17.81
C ASP A 306 -1.21 5.52 -16.68
N TRP A 307 -1.09 6.09 -15.47
CA TRP A 307 -0.48 5.40 -14.35
C TRP A 307 -1.25 4.13 -13.95
N ILE A 308 -2.60 4.16 -13.92
CA ILE A 308 -3.41 3.01 -13.49
C ILE A 308 -3.43 1.85 -14.52
N TYR A 309 -2.97 2.09 -15.75
CA TYR A 309 -2.94 1.08 -16.81
C TYR A 309 -1.58 0.42 -17.00
N LYS A 310 -0.60 0.74 -16.14
CA LYS A 310 0.76 0.19 -16.18
C LYS A 310 0.98 -0.74 -15.00
N ALA A 311 1.64 -1.87 -15.25
CA ALA A 311 2.08 -2.78 -14.20
C ALA A 311 2.95 -2.06 -13.17
N LYS A 312 2.75 -2.39 -11.90
CA LYS A 312 3.49 -1.82 -10.75
C LYS A 312 4.53 -2.76 -10.15
N HIS A 313 4.71 -3.93 -10.75
CA HIS A 313 5.82 -4.83 -10.46
C HIS A 313 6.89 -4.71 -11.56
N VAL A 314 8.15 -4.96 -11.19
CA VAL A 314 9.26 -5.12 -12.15
C VAL A 314 9.23 -6.49 -12.82
N ASP A 315 8.93 -7.53 -12.04
CA ASP A 315 8.84 -8.92 -12.47
C ASP A 315 7.97 -9.72 -11.48
N ALA A 316 7.79 -11.02 -11.74
CA ALA A 316 7.02 -11.92 -10.89
C ALA A 316 7.48 -11.96 -9.43
N ASN A 317 8.78 -11.82 -9.16
CA ASN A 317 9.31 -11.83 -7.79
C ASN A 317 8.95 -10.52 -7.07
N ASP A 318 8.99 -9.38 -7.77
CA ASP A 318 8.53 -8.09 -7.21
C ASP A 318 7.01 -8.12 -6.92
N SER A 319 6.20 -8.68 -7.83
CA SER A 319 4.77 -8.93 -7.60
C SER A 319 4.55 -9.74 -6.32
N ARG A 320 5.29 -10.84 -6.16
CA ARG A 320 5.21 -11.71 -4.99
C ARG A 320 5.53 -10.96 -3.70
N TRP A 321 6.57 -10.11 -3.70
CA TRP A 321 6.92 -9.30 -2.53
C TRP A 321 5.87 -8.24 -2.20
N ILE A 322 5.31 -7.56 -3.21
CA ILE A 322 4.22 -6.59 -3.00
C ILE A 322 3.00 -7.27 -2.37
N MET A 323 2.56 -8.41 -2.90
CA MET A 323 1.43 -9.16 -2.35
C MET A 323 1.73 -9.71 -0.96
N THR A 324 2.93 -10.23 -0.72
CA THR A 324 3.34 -10.74 0.59
C THR A 324 3.39 -9.63 1.64
N ALA A 325 3.88 -8.44 1.28
CA ALA A 325 3.88 -7.28 2.16
C ALA A 325 2.45 -6.86 2.54
N PHE A 326 1.55 -6.83 1.55
CA PHE A 326 0.12 -6.57 1.78
C PHE A 326 -0.51 -7.59 2.73
N ILE A 327 -0.33 -8.89 2.46
CA ILE A 327 -0.83 -9.98 3.30
C ILE A 327 -0.31 -9.81 4.73
N ASN A 328 1.01 -9.70 4.90
CA ASN A 328 1.62 -9.54 6.22
C ASN A 328 1.08 -8.33 6.99
N ARG A 329 0.86 -7.20 6.31
CA ARG A 329 0.34 -5.99 6.94
C ARG A 329 -1.09 -6.17 7.44
N LEU A 330 -1.99 -6.71 6.61
CA LEU A 330 -3.37 -6.94 7.01
C LEU A 330 -3.51 -8.08 8.03
N SER A 331 -2.71 -9.14 7.94
CA SER A 331 -2.74 -10.24 8.90
C SER A 331 -2.22 -9.88 10.29
N ARG A 332 -1.27 -8.93 10.40
CA ARG A 332 -0.73 -8.48 11.70
C ARG A 332 -1.69 -7.61 12.49
N ARG A 333 -2.67 -6.99 11.83
CA ARG A 333 -3.57 -6.04 12.47
C ARG A 333 -4.76 -6.80 13.05
N SER A 334 -4.60 -7.24 14.29
CA SER A 334 -5.67 -7.88 15.07
C SER A 334 -6.50 -6.90 15.90
N ASP A 335 -6.16 -5.61 15.90
CA ASP A 335 -6.84 -4.60 16.72
C ASP A 335 -8.12 -4.10 16.02
N PRO A 336 -9.31 -4.49 16.48
CA PRO A 336 -10.59 -4.11 15.90
C PRO A 336 -11.02 -2.69 16.32
N GLU A 337 -10.32 -2.04 17.25
CA GLU A 337 -10.82 -0.82 17.89
C GLU A 337 -10.73 0.41 16.98
N HIS A 338 -9.82 0.43 16.00
CA HIS A 338 -9.62 1.60 15.13
C HIS A 338 -9.30 1.26 13.66
N PRO A 339 -10.18 0.55 12.91
CA PRO A 339 -10.03 0.42 11.48
C PRO A 339 -10.23 1.80 10.83
N THR A 340 -9.15 2.47 10.42
CA THR A 340 -9.30 3.68 9.61
C THR A 340 -9.44 3.27 8.16
N MET A 341 -10.49 3.73 7.48
CA MET A 341 -10.71 3.46 6.03
C MET A 341 -9.49 3.87 5.20
N GLU A 342 -8.79 4.91 5.66
CA GLU A 342 -7.56 5.42 5.07
C GLU A 342 -6.49 4.33 4.98
N ASP A 343 -6.45 3.42 5.96
CA ASP A 343 -5.42 2.40 6.14
C ASP A 343 -5.22 1.46 4.97
N ALA A 344 -6.30 0.93 4.40
CA ALA A 344 -6.19 0.01 3.28
C ALA A 344 -6.52 0.67 1.94
N SER A 345 -7.23 1.80 1.93
CA SER A 345 -7.71 2.42 0.69
C SER A 345 -6.59 2.64 -0.34
N MET A 346 -5.41 3.09 0.11
CA MET A 346 -4.26 3.31 -0.76
C MET A 346 -3.63 2.00 -1.23
N MET A 347 -3.55 0.99 -0.36
CA MET A 347 -3.06 -0.34 -0.73
C MET A 347 -3.97 -1.01 -1.76
N LEU A 348 -5.29 -0.88 -1.60
CA LEU A 348 -6.29 -1.43 -2.52
C LEU A 348 -6.22 -0.80 -3.92
N ARG A 349 -5.71 0.42 -4.04
CA ARG A 349 -5.45 1.07 -5.35
C ARG A 349 -4.14 0.62 -6.00
N TYR A 350 -3.23 0.05 -5.22
CA TYR A 350 -1.87 -0.29 -5.66
C TYR A 350 -1.68 -1.78 -5.93
N VAL A 351 -2.03 -2.64 -4.97
CA VAL A 351 -1.79 -4.09 -4.99
C VAL A 351 -2.40 -4.77 -6.22
N PRO A 352 -3.63 -4.44 -6.67
CA PRO A 352 -4.17 -5.04 -7.89
C PRO A 352 -3.35 -4.71 -9.15
N LEU A 353 -2.66 -3.56 -9.18
CA LEU A 353 -1.80 -3.19 -10.31
C LEU A 353 -0.44 -3.91 -10.28
N ALA A 354 -0.15 -4.63 -9.19
CA ALA A 354 1.05 -5.44 -9.07
C ALA A 354 0.82 -6.91 -9.49
N THR A 355 -0.39 -7.33 -9.89
CA THR A 355 -0.67 -8.72 -10.25
C THR A 355 0.16 -9.23 -11.42
N ASP A 356 0.74 -10.42 -11.25
CA ASP A 356 1.47 -11.16 -12.28
C ASP A 356 0.92 -12.59 -12.42
N ALA A 357 1.07 -13.19 -13.62
CA ALA A 357 0.57 -14.53 -13.92
C ALA A 357 1.23 -15.63 -13.07
N GLN A 358 2.46 -15.43 -12.60
CA GLN A 358 3.22 -16.40 -11.78
C GLN A 358 2.97 -16.24 -10.27
N THR A 359 2.10 -15.31 -9.88
CA THR A 359 1.78 -15.00 -8.49
C THR A 359 0.31 -15.23 -8.15
N GLN A 360 -0.41 -15.95 -9.01
CA GLN A 360 -1.82 -16.28 -8.85
C GLN A 360 -2.12 -17.06 -7.56
N ASP A 361 -1.15 -17.83 -7.08
CA ASP A 361 -1.23 -18.60 -5.83
C ASP A 361 -1.51 -17.75 -4.59
N LEU A 362 -1.14 -16.46 -4.62
CA LEU A 362 -1.37 -15.52 -3.52
C LEU A 362 -2.73 -14.80 -3.59
N LEU A 363 -3.37 -14.76 -4.76
CA LEU A 363 -4.59 -13.99 -4.97
C LEU A 363 -5.75 -14.39 -4.06
N PRO A 364 -6.01 -15.69 -3.78
CA PRO A 364 -7.11 -16.07 -2.88
C PRO A 364 -6.96 -15.46 -1.49
N GLU A 365 -5.74 -15.43 -0.94
CA GLU A 365 -5.50 -14.85 0.38
C GLU A 365 -5.62 -13.32 0.34
N VAL A 366 -5.15 -12.67 -0.73
CA VAL A 366 -5.34 -11.24 -0.94
C VAL A 366 -6.84 -10.91 -0.99
N VAL A 367 -7.63 -11.63 -1.79
CA VAL A 367 -9.08 -11.43 -1.92
C VAL A 367 -9.77 -11.61 -0.57
N LYS A 368 -9.44 -12.67 0.16
CA LYS A 368 -9.99 -12.93 1.51
C LYS A 368 -9.73 -11.74 2.45
N LEU A 369 -8.48 -11.28 2.56
CA LEU A 369 -8.12 -10.18 3.45
C LEU A 369 -8.76 -8.85 3.04
N VAL A 370 -8.96 -8.61 1.74
CA VAL A 370 -9.67 -7.43 1.23
C VAL A 370 -11.13 -7.44 1.69
N ILE A 371 -11.80 -8.60 1.63
CA ILE A 371 -13.20 -8.75 2.06
C ILE A 371 -13.31 -8.62 3.59
N GLU A 372 -12.42 -9.29 4.34
CA GLU A 372 -12.38 -9.18 5.81
C GLU A 372 -12.16 -7.73 6.26
N HIS A 373 -11.22 -7.02 5.63
CA HIS A 373 -11.02 -5.59 5.90
C HIS A 373 -12.25 -4.75 5.52
N GLY A 374 -12.90 -5.08 4.40
CA GLY A 374 -14.14 -4.46 3.97
C GLY A 374 -15.24 -4.55 5.03
N TRP A 375 -15.39 -5.71 5.68
CA TRP A 375 -16.33 -5.90 6.78
C TRP A 375 -15.95 -5.07 8.00
N LEU A 376 -14.69 -5.09 8.42
CA LEU A 376 -14.22 -4.32 9.57
C LEU A 376 -14.54 -2.82 9.42
N VAL A 377 -14.28 -2.25 8.24
CA VAL A 377 -14.58 -0.84 7.97
C VAL A 377 -16.09 -0.61 7.88
N LEU A 378 -16.83 -1.45 7.16
CA LEU A 378 -18.28 -1.25 6.96
C LEU A 378 -19.08 -1.35 8.28
N LEU A 379 -18.65 -2.21 9.19
CA LEU A 379 -19.28 -2.36 10.51
C LEU A 379 -18.93 -1.21 11.46
N ALA A 380 -17.72 -0.68 11.38
CA ALA A 380 -17.27 0.42 12.25
C ALA A 380 -17.78 1.80 11.83
N ARG A 381 -18.29 1.97 10.60
CA ARG A 381 -18.69 3.27 10.05
C ARG A 381 -20.20 3.36 9.81
N ASP A 382 -20.74 4.54 10.13
CA ASP A 382 -22.14 4.89 9.85
C ASP A 382 -22.27 6.11 8.90
N ASN A 383 -21.16 6.70 8.49
CA ASN A 383 -21.15 7.81 7.55
C ASN A 383 -21.32 7.33 6.09
N ASN A 384 -22.39 7.77 5.44
CA ASN A 384 -22.71 7.43 4.05
C ASN A 384 -21.58 7.72 3.05
N ASP A 385 -20.86 8.84 3.21
CA ASP A 385 -19.77 9.20 2.30
C ASP A 385 -18.57 8.26 2.41
N GLU A 386 -18.26 7.81 3.62
CA GLU A 386 -17.20 6.84 3.89
C GLU A 386 -17.57 5.46 3.33
N ILE A 387 -18.82 5.04 3.52
CA ILE A 387 -19.34 3.78 2.97
C ILE A 387 -19.28 3.82 1.43
N ARG A 388 -19.68 4.93 0.82
CA ARG A 388 -19.58 5.12 -0.63
C ARG A 388 -18.13 5.04 -1.12
N LEU A 389 -17.20 5.69 -0.42
CA LEU A 389 -15.78 5.63 -0.76
C LEU A 389 -15.21 4.20 -0.61
N LEU A 390 -15.66 3.46 0.41
CA LEU A 390 -15.30 2.05 0.60
C LEU A 390 -15.77 1.20 -0.59
N VAL A 391 -17.03 1.33 -1.00
CA VAL A 391 -17.58 0.63 -2.19
C VAL A 391 -16.79 0.97 -3.44
N HIS A 392 -16.45 2.25 -3.66
CA HIS A 392 -15.69 2.72 -4.82
C HIS A 392 -14.21 2.34 -4.78
N THR A 393 -13.71 1.81 -3.67
CA THR A 393 -12.31 1.38 -3.53
C THR A 393 -12.19 -0.14 -3.52
N LEU A 394 -13.03 -0.83 -2.74
CA LEU A 394 -12.97 -2.27 -2.54
C LEU A 394 -13.37 -3.06 -3.79
N LEU A 395 -14.52 -2.75 -4.40
CA LEU A 395 -15.01 -3.53 -5.53
C LEU A 395 -14.18 -3.36 -6.81
N PRO A 396 -13.72 -2.14 -7.16
CA PRO A 396 -12.76 -2.00 -8.25
C PRO A 396 -11.43 -2.71 -7.96
N ALA A 397 -10.95 -2.71 -6.71
CA ALA A 397 -9.74 -3.44 -6.34
C ALA A 397 -9.91 -4.95 -6.55
N LEU A 398 -11.02 -5.53 -6.07
CA LEU A 398 -11.36 -6.94 -6.32
C LEU A 398 -11.48 -7.26 -7.82
N THR A 399 -12.07 -6.35 -8.60
CA THR A 399 -12.18 -6.47 -10.05
C THR A 399 -10.80 -6.52 -10.71
N TRP A 400 -9.90 -5.62 -10.33
CA TRP A 400 -8.54 -5.57 -10.88
C TRP A 400 -7.65 -6.72 -10.44
N LEU A 401 -7.93 -7.36 -9.30
CA LEU A 401 -7.21 -8.57 -8.88
C LEU A 401 -7.47 -9.76 -9.81
N ILE A 402 -8.69 -9.88 -10.35
CA ILE A 402 -9.08 -10.96 -11.25
C ILE A 402 -8.97 -10.59 -12.73
N SER A 403 -9.00 -9.30 -13.05
CA SER A 403 -8.90 -8.76 -14.41
C SER A 403 -8.07 -7.47 -14.40
N PRO A 404 -6.73 -7.59 -14.32
CA PRO A 404 -5.85 -6.45 -14.17
C PRO A 404 -5.82 -5.55 -15.42
N PRO A 405 -5.94 -4.22 -15.25
CA PRO A 405 -6.04 -3.29 -16.38
C PRO A 405 -4.77 -3.23 -17.24
N HIS A 406 -3.61 -3.58 -16.68
CA HIS A 406 -2.32 -3.57 -17.37
C HIS A 406 -2.03 -4.82 -18.20
N ASN A 407 -2.83 -5.88 -18.08
CA ASN A 407 -2.58 -7.14 -18.79
C ASN A 407 -3.85 -7.74 -19.39
N ARG A 408 -4.10 -7.42 -20.66
CA ARG A 408 -5.29 -7.89 -21.40
C ARG A 408 -5.33 -9.40 -21.63
N SER A 409 -4.18 -10.09 -21.61
CA SER A 409 -4.10 -11.55 -21.78
C SER A 409 -4.10 -12.30 -20.44
N TYR A 410 -4.26 -11.59 -19.32
CA TYR A 410 -4.31 -12.19 -18.01
C TYR A 410 -5.49 -13.16 -17.89
N ARG A 411 -5.21 -14.39 -17.47
CA ARG A 411 -6.21 -15.43 -17.23
C ARG A 411 -5.89 -16.16 -15.94
N LEU A 412 -6.92 -16.33 -15.12
CA LEU A 412 -6.81 -17.12 -13.90
C LEU A 412 -6.76 -18.61 -14.24
N ASP A 413 -5.87 -19.35 -13.61
CA ASP A 413 -5.90 -20.82 -13.67
C ASP A 413 -7.10 -21.38 -12.87
N SER A 414 -7.57 -22.58 -13.22
CA SER A 414 -8.79 -23.17 -12.64
C SER A 414 -8.70 -23.38 -11.12
N LEU A 415 -7.51 -23.69 -10.59
CA LEU A 415 -7.33 -23.85 -9.14
C LEU A 415 -7.45 -22.50 -8.44
N THR A 416 -6.83 -21.45 -8.99
CA THR A 416 -6.93 -20.09 -8.49
C THR A 416 -8.37 -19.56 -8.57
N GLN A 417 -9.08 -19.81 -9.67
CA GLN A 417 -10.51 -19.48 -9.80
C GLN A 417 -11.33 -20.10 -8.67
N THR A 418 -11.20 -21.41 -8.46
CA THR A 418 -11.92 -22.13 -7.40
C THR A 418 -11.63 -21.54 -6.01
N ARG A 419 -10.36 -21.26 -5.72
CA ARG A 419 -9.97 -20.70 -4.41
C ARG A 419 -10.44 -19.26 -4.20
N ILE A 420 -10.50 -18.44 -5.25
CA ILE A 420 -11.07 -17.09 -5.18
C ILE A 420 -12.57 -17.16 -4.92
N ILE A 421 -13.30 -18.07 -5.58
CA ILE A 421 -14.73 -18.29 -5.32
C ILE A 421 -14.95 -18.70 -3.85
N ASP A 422 -14.13 -19.62 -3.34
CA ASP A 422 -14.19 -20.02 -1.93
C ASP A 422 -13.89 -18.85 -0.98
N ALA A 423 -12.93 -17.97 -1.30
CA ALA A 423 -12.64 -16.77 -0.52
C ALA A 423 -13.82 -15.79 -0.52
N ILE A 424 -14.46 -15.57 -1.68
CA ILE A 424 -15.65 -14.72 -1.83
C ILE A 424 -16.82 -15.26 -1.01
N ARG A 425 -17.06 -16.58 -1.06
CA ARG A 425 -18.14 -17.23 -0.34
C ARG A 425 -17.90 -17.23 1.16
N LYS A 426 -16.72 -17.65 1.62
CA LYS A 426 -16.40 -17.70 3.06
C LYS A 426 -16.27 -16.32 3.71
N GLY A 427 -15.94 -15.30 2.92
CA GLY A 427 -15.92 -13.91 3.35
C GLY A 427 -17.28 -13.21 3.28
N ASP A 428 -18.35 -13.92 2.89
CA ASP A 428 -19.72 -13.39 2.82
C ASP A 428 -19.83 -12.09 1.99
N LEU A 429 -19.13 -12.00 0.85
CA LEU A 429 -19.12 -10.77 0.03
C LEU A 429 -20.52 -10.38 -0.48
N LEU A 430 -21.42 -11.35 -0.68
CA LEU A 430 -22.81 -11.07 -1.05
C LEU A 430 -23.59 -10.40 0.08
N ASP A 431 -23.39 -10.84 1.32
CA ASP A 431 -23.97 -10.19 2.49
C ASP A 431 -23.33 -8.83 2.73
N TRP A 432 -22.03 -8.69 2.48
CA TRP A 432 -21.34 -7.41 2.52
C TRP A 432 -21.97 -6.42 1.52
N MET A 433 -22.25 -6.89 0.30
CA MET A 433 -22.90 -6.09 -0.73
C MET A 433 -24.31 -5.68 -0.32
N ALA A 434 -25.12 -6.62 0.16
CA ALA A 434 -26.47 -6.35 0.64
C ALA A 434 -26.45 -5.33 1.80
N PHE A 435 -25.52 -5.49 2.73
CA PHE A 435 -25.37 -4.59 3.87
C PHE A 435 -24.88 -3.19 3.45
N ALA A 436 -23.97 -3.10 2.49
CA ALA A 436 -23.56 -1.83 1.91
C ALA A 436 -24.73 -1.11 1.20
N MET A 437 -25.52 -1.84 0.39
CA MET A 437 -26.75 -1.30 -0.21
C MET A 437 -27.79 -0.88 0.83
N TYR A 438 -27.83 -1.55 1.98
CA TYR A 438 -28.73 -1.15 3.06
C TYR A 438 -28.27 0.14 3.75
N LYS A 439 -26.95 0.26 4.01
CA LYS A 439 -26.40 1.44 4.69
C LYS A 439 -26.30 2.68 3.81
N LEU A 440 -26.15 2.55 2.48
CA LEU A 440 -26.05 3.70 1.59
C LEU A 440 -27.35 4.53 1.57
N ASP A 441 -27.17 5.85 1.56
CA ASP A 441 -28.29 6.80 1.55
C ASP A 441 -29.18 6.62 0.30
N PRO A 442 -30.50 6.40 0.48
CA PRO A 442 -31.45 6.22 -0.61
C PRO A 442 -31.76 7.51 -1.42
N THR A 443 -30.96 8.58 -1.28
CA THR A 443 -31.11 9.78 -2.11
C THR A 443 -30.41 9.63 -3.47
N PRO A 444 -31.05 10.03 -4.58
CA PRO A 444 -30.43 10.01 -5.92
C PRO A 444 -29.12 10.81 -6.03
N ALA A 445 -28.91 11.79 -5.14
CA ALA A 445 -27.68 12.59 -5.09
C ALA A 445 -26.51 11.83 -4.44
N ALA A 446 -26.78 10.90 -3.52
CA ALA A 446 -25.77 10.09 -2.83
C ALA A 446 -25.41 8.81 -3.61
N PHE A 447 -26.41 8.16 -4.20
CA PHE A 447 -26.25 6.93 -4.98
C PHE A 447 -26.03 7.20 -6.47
N GLY A 448 -24.81 7.62 -6.82
CA GLY A 448 -24.43 7.95 -8.19
C GLY A 448 -24.12 6.73 -9.06
N GLU A 449 -24.05 6.96 -10.39
CA GLU A 449 -23.70 5.97 -11.42
C GLU A 449 -22.44 5.16 -11.10
N ARG A 450 -21.44 5.78 -10.46
CA ARG A 450 -20.21 5.09 -10.04
C ARG A 450 -20.45 3.97 -9.04
N SER A 451 -21.39 4.13 -8.11
CA SER A 451 -21.74 3.09 -7.14
C SER A 451 -22.36 1.89 -7.86
N VAL A 452 -23.29 2.16 -8.78
CA VAL A 452 -23.92 1.14 -9.63
C VAL A 452 -22.87 0.36 -10.41
N GLN A 453 -21.97 1.08 -11.12
CA GLN A 453 -20.90 0.48 -11.91
C GLN A 453 -19.93 -0.35 -11.07
N ALA A 454 -19.57 0.11 -9.86
CA ALA A 454 -18.70 -0.64 -8.97
C ALA A 454 -19.36 -1.94 -8.47
N MET A 455 -20.64 -1.86 -8.07
CA MET A 455 -21.41 -3.00 -7.54
C MET A 455 -21.71 -4.06 -8.58
N SER A 456 -22.17 -3.69 -9.78
CA SER A 456 -22.42 -4.65 -10.85
C SER A 456 -21.14 -5.09 -11.57
N GLY A 457 -20.15 -4.20 -11.68
CA GLY A 457 -18.94 -4.42 -12.46
C GLY A 457 -18.06 -5.56 -11.97
N PHE A 458 -17.95 -5.75 -10.65
CA PHE A 458 -17.18 -6.86 -10.09
C PHE A 458 -17.75 -8.22 -10.47
N PHE A 459 -19.03 -8.46 -10.19
CA PHE A 459 -19.67 -9.75 -10.49
C PHE A 459 -19.78 -10.01 -12.00
N GLY A 460 -20.02 -8.97 -12.80
CA GLY A 460 -19.97 -9.08 -14.25
C GLY A 460 -18.57 -9.45 -14.78
N THR A 461 -17.51 -9.01 -14.09
CA THR A 461 -16.13 -9.43 -14.41
C THR A 461 -15.85 -10.86 -13.94
N LEU A 462 -16.31 -11.22 -12.75
CA LEU A 462 -16.20 -12.59 -12.21
C LEU A 462 -16.86 -13.61 -13.16
N ALA A 463 -18.06 -13.31 -13.67
CA ALA A 463 -18.79 -14.13 -14.63
C ALA A 463 -18.09 -14.30 -15.98
N LYS A 464 -17.23 -13.34 -16.38
CA LYS A 464 -16.39 -13.45 -17.58
C LYS A 464 -15.13 -14.27 -17.35
N THR A 465 -14.65 -14.31 -16.11
CA THR A 465 -13.39 -14.97 -15.75
C THR A 465 -13.59 -16.44 -15.35
N VAL A 466 -14.74 -16.76 -14.75
CA VAL A 466 -15.07 -18.11 -14.23
C VAL A 466 -16.21 -18.72 -15.05
N PRO A 467 -16.16 -20.04 -15.39
CA PRO A 467 -17.27 -20.71 -16.05
C PRO A 467 -18.59 -20.61 -15.26
N SER A 468 -19.69 -20.29 -15.94
CA SER A 468 -21.01 -20.08 -15.29
C SER A 468 -21.48 -21.28 -14.46
N ILE A 469 -21.15 -22.50 -14.85
CA ILE A 469 -21.53 -23.72 -14.11
C ILE A 469 -20.81 -23.85 -12.76
N GLU A 470 -19.59 -23.31 -12.64
CA GLU A 470 -18.84 -23.30 -11.39
C GLU A 470 -19.41 -22.25 -10.45
N LEU A 471 -19.76 -21.07 -10.96
CA LEU A 471 -20.45 -20.02 -10.19
C LEU A 471 -21.83 -20.49 -9.72
N GLU A 472 -22.64 -21.07 -10.60
CA GLU A 472 -23.97 -21.60 -10.24
C GLU A 472 -23.84 -22.62 -9.10
N ARG A 473 -22.92 -23.58 -9.23
CA ARG A 473 -22.69 -24.60 -8.19
C ARG A 473 -22.21 -23.99 -6.87
N ALA A 474 -21.35 -22.98 -6.92
CA ALA A 474 -20.75 -22.40 -5.73
C ALA A 474 -21.71 -21.53 -4.91
N PHE A 475 -22.69 -20.88 -5.56
CA PHE A 475 -23.61 -19.95 -4.91
C PHE A 475 -25.07 -20.43 -4.86
N GLN A 476 -25.40 -21.62 -5.40
CA GLN A 476 -26.77 -22.14 -5.43
C GLN A 476 -27.42 -22.18 -4.03
N ASP A 477 -26.63 -22.49 -3.00
CA ASP A 477 -27.04 -22.55 -1.60
C ASP A 477 -27.43 -21.18 -1.01
N TYR A 478 -26.93 -20.07 -1.57
CA TYR A 478 -27.26 -18.71 -1.16
C TYR A 478 -28.63 -18.22 -1.67
N SER A 479 -29.28 -18.96 -2.58
CA SER A 479 -30.59 -18.61 -3.16
C SER A 479 -31.70 -18.24 -2.14
N PRO A 480 -31.81 -18.89 -0.96
CA PRO A 480 -32.80 -18.50 0.05
C PRO A 480 -32.54 -17.12 0.66
N ASP A 481 -31.29 -16.82 1.03
CA ASP A 481 -30.92 -15.54 1.64
C ASP A 481 -31.00 -14.39 0.64
N TRP A 482 -30.58 -14.67 -0.60
CA TRP A 482 -30.79 -13.79 -1.74
C TRP A 482 -32.23 -13.28 -1.85
N ARG A 483 -33.22 -14.19 -1.76
CA ARG A 483 -34.65 -13.86 -1.84
C ARG A 483 -35.12 -13.02 -0.66
N LYS A 484 -34.63 -13.30 0.55
CA LYS A 484 -34.99 -12.50 1.73
C LYS A 484 -34.61 -11.04 1.51
N PHE A 485 -33.40 -10.78 1.03
CA PHE A 485 -32.96 -9.41 0.75
C PHE A 485 -33.69 -8.79 -0.45
N TYR A 486 -33.93 -9.55 -1.53
CA TYR A 486 -34.73 -9.07 -2.67
C TYR A 486 -36.14 -8.61 -2.23
N ARG A 487 -36.82 -9.41 -1.38
CA ARG A 487 -38.13 -9.05 -0.81
C ARG A 487 -38.06 -7.80 0.05
N HIS A 488 -37.00 -7.67 0.86
CA HIS A 488 -36.78 -6.47 1.65
C HIS A 488 -36.69 -5.23 0.75
N LEU A 489 -35.86 -5.26 -0.30
CA LEU A 489 -35.75 -4.14 -1.24
C LEU A 489 -37.10 -3.80 -1.92
N LYS A 490 -37.86 -4.81 -2.37
CA LYS A 490 -39.17 -4.64 -3.01
C LYS A 490 -40.21 -4.03 -2.06
N ALA A 491 -40.28 -4.53 -0.83
CA ALA A 491 -41.23 -4.06 0.19
C ALA A 491 -40.92 -2.62 0.64
N THR A 492 -39.64 -2.33 0.91
CA THR A 492 -39.18 -1.02 1.33
C THR A 492 -39.38 0.02 0.22
N GLY A 493 -39.04 -0.31 -1.03
CA GLY A 493 -39.25 0.57 -2.19
C GLY A 493 -40.72 0.86 -2.51
N SER A 494 -41.65 -0.01 -2.10
CA SER A 494 -43.08 0.19 -2.30
C SER A 494 -43.73 1.08 -1.23
N SER A 495 -43.05 1.32 -0.11
CA SER A 495 -43.62 1.94 1.10
C SER A 495 -43.12 3.37 1.40
N ILE A 496 -42.28 3.96 0.53
CA ILE A 496 -41.56 5.23 0.80
C ILE A 496 -41.78 6.26 -0.32
N ASN A 497 -41.60 7.56 -0.01
CA ASN A 497 -41.61 8.72 -0.91
C ASN A 497 -40.84 8.50 -2.25
N ILE A 498 -41.25 9.24 -3.29
CA ILE A 498 -40.82 9.09 -4.69
C ILE A 498 -39.28 9.01 -4.90
N PRO A 499 -38.42 9.83 -4.26
CA PRO A 499 -36.96 9.77 -4.48
C PRO A 499 -36.32 8.44 -4.05
N CYS A 500 -36.83 7.83 -2.98
CA CYS A 500 -36.32 6.56 -2.47
C CYS A 500 -36.75 5.38 -3.37
N ARG A 501 -37.87 5.53 -4.09
CA ARG A 501 -38.35 4.51 -5.03
C ARG A 501 -37.35 4.23 -6.15
N GLN A 502 -36.72 5.26 -6.68
CA GLN A 502 -35.71 5.13 -7.74
C GLN A 502 -34.44 4.44 -7.22
N TYR A 503 -34.02 4.76 -6.00
CA TYR A 503 -32.92 4.09 -5.33
C TYR A 503 -33.18 2.58 -5.20
N TYR A 504 -34.29 2.18 -4.58
CA TYR A 504 -34.62 0.76 -4.39
C TYR A 504 -34.81 0.02 -5.71
N SER A 505 -35.35 0.68 -6.75
CA SER A 505 -35.40 0.11 -8.11
C SER A 505 -33.99 -0.18 -8.62
N THR A 506 -33.06 0.75 -8.45
CA THR A 506 -31.68 0.56 -8.91
C THR A 506 -30.96 -0.53 -8.10
N CYS A 507 -31.19 -0.61 -6.79
CA CYS A 507 -30.68 -1.71 -5.97
C CYS A 507 -31.24 -3.06 -6.41
N LEU A 508 -32.54 -3.14 -6.75
CA LEU A 508 -33.16 -4.35 -7.29
C LEU A 508 -32.53 -4.74 -8.62
N ASP A 509 -32.26 -3.78 -9.50
CA ASP A 509 -31.60 -4.02 -10.80
C ASP A 509 -30.17 -4.54 -10.62
N ILE A 510 -29.39 -3.94 -9.71
CA ILE A 510 -28.03 -4.40 -9.40
C ILE A 510 -28.08 -5.80 -8.79
N TRP A 511 -28.96 -6.02 -7.80
CA TRP A 511 -29.11 -7.32 -7.17
C TRP A 511 -29.42 -8.35 -8.25
N TYR A 512 -30.45 -8.13 -9.07
CA TYR A 512 -30.79 -9.00 -10.20
C TYR A 512 -29.60 -9.28 -11.12
N GLN A 513 -28.85 -8.26 -11.57
CA GLN A 513 -27.66 -8.43 -12.41
C GLN A 513 -26.58 -9.32 -11.77
N ILE A 514 -26.40 -9.22 -10.46
CA ILE A 514 -25.48 -10.10 -9.72
C ILE A 514 -26.01 -11.55 -9.76
N ALA A 515 -27.32 -11.78 -9.60
CA ALA A 515 -27.90 -13.12 -9.75
C ALA A 515 -27.68 -13.71 -11.15
N GLN A 516 -27.83 -12.91 -12.21
CA GLN A 516 -27.55 -13.36 -13.58
C GLN A 516 -26.07 -13.74 -13.72
N SER A 517 -25.18 -12.92 -13.18
CA SER A 517 -23.72 -13.13 -13.22
C SER A 517 -23.30 -14.42 -12.49
N LEU A 518 -23.99 -14.75 -11.39
CA LEU A 518 -23.73 -15.94 -10.59
C LEU A 518 -24.50 -17.19 -11.06
N GLY A 519 -25.33 -17.09 -12.10
CA GLY A 519 -26.14 -18.21 -12.59
C GLY A 519 -27.31 -18.60 -11.67
N LEU A 520 -27.71 -17.72 -10.75
CA LEU A 520 -28.77 -18.00 -9.77
C LEU A 520 -30.19 -17.95 -10.37
N GLU A 521 -30.36 -17.39 -11.58
CA GLU A 521 -31.68 -17.22 -12.22
C GLU A 521 -32.53 -18.49 -12.20
N ARG A 522 -31.95 -19.65 -12.53
CA ARG A 522 -32.69 -20.92 -12.55
C ARG A 522 -33.16 -21.34 -11.17
N ALA A 523 -32.30 -21.17 -10.17
CA ALA A 523 -32.65 -21.45 -8.78
C ALA A 523 -33.73 -20.48 -8.29
N LEU A 524 -33.65 -19.21 -8.69
CA LEU A 524 -34.67 -18.22 -8.42
C LEU A 524 -35.99 -18.58 -9.11
N HIS A 525 -36.03 -18.86 -10.42
CA HIS A 525 -37.26 -19.26 -11.13
C HIS A 525 -37.91 -20.53 -10.56
N LYS A 526 -37.13 -21.56 -10.20
CA LYS A 526 -37.65 -22.78 -9.56
C LYS A 526 -38.45 -22.50 -8.29
N TYR A 527 -38.14 -21.41 -7.61
CA TYR A 527 -38.80 -21.02 -6.37
C TYR A 527 -39.98 -20.05 -6.60
N ASP A 528 -40.09 -19.42 -7.78
CA ASP A 528 -41.27 -18.63 -8.21
C ASP A 528 -42.38 -19.51 -8.77
N LEU A 529 -42.03 -20.72 -9.23
CA LEU A 529 -42.93 -21.67 -9.90
C LEU A 529 -43.56 -22.72 -8.96
N ILE A 530 -43.51 -22.53 -7.64
CA ILE A 530 -44.08 -23.51 -6.70
C ILE A 530 -45.52 -23.10 -6.35
N ASP A 531 -46.47 -23.82 -6.93
CA ASP A 531 -47.88 -23.73 -6.56
C ASP A 531 -48.08 -24.25 -5.12
N CYS A 532 -48.72 -23.44 -4.28
CA CYS A 532 -49.18 -23.90 -2.98
C CYS A 532 -50.11 -25.10 -3.18
N PHE A 533 -49.79 -26.25 -2.57
CA PHE A 533 -50.65 -27.43 -2.68
C PHE A 533 -52.07 -27.18 -2.15
N ASN A 534 -52.23 -26.19 -1.26
CA ASN A 534 -53.53 -25.71 -0.84
C ASN A 534 -54.07 -24.61 -1.78
N GLY A 535 -54.96 -24.99 -2.70
CA GLY A 535 -55.62 -24.08 -3.65
C GLY A 535 -56.61 -23.07 -3.01
N ARG A 536 -56.85 -23.14 -1.70
CA ARG A 536 -57.61 -22.12 -0.94
C ARG A 536 -56.70 -21.13 -0.21
N CYS A 537 -55.39 -21.34 -0.23
CA CYS A 537 -54.44 -20.41 0.35
C CYS A 537 -54.56 -19.07 -0.40
N PRO A 538 -54.79 -17.93 0.27
CA PRO A 538 -54.86 -16.63 -0.40
C PRO A 538 -53.57 -16.27 -1.17
N ARG A 539 -52.46 -16.94 -0.81
CA ARG A 539 -51.14 -16.84 -1.45
C ARG A 539 -50.90 -17.88 -2.56
N ALA A 540 -51.87 -18.75 -2.88
CA ALA A 540 -51.74 -19.78 -3.91
C ALA A 540 -51.71 -19.22 -5.35
N TYR A 541 -52.23 -18.00 -5.56
CA TYR A 541 -52.39 -17.41 -6.89
C TYR A 541 -51.58 -16.13 -7.09
N THR A 542 -50.81 -15.72 -6.09
CA THR A 542 -49.89 -14.59 -6.21
C THR A 542 -48.52 -15.12 -6.60
N ASN A 543 -47.92 -14.57 -7.67
CA ASN A 543 -46.49 -14.72 -7.94
C ASN A 543 -45.60 -14.32 -6.74
N ASP A 544 -46.19 -13.71 -5.70
CA ASP A 544 -45.63 -13.47 -4.37
C ASP A 544 -45.89 -14.64 -3.40
N ALA A 545 -45.55 -15.88 -3.79
CA ALA A 545 -45.54 -17.05 -2.90
C ALA A 545 -44.36 -16.95 -1.89
N ASP A 546 -44.41 -15.92 -1.04
CA ASP A 546 -43.24 -15.32 -0.39
C ASP A 546 -43.09 -15.63 1.11
N GLY A 547 -43.45 -16.84 1.55
CA GLY A 547 -43.37 -17.29 2.96
C GLY A 547 -42.46 -18.50 3.23
N PRO A 548 -42.19 -18.86 4.51
CA PRO A 548 -41.51 -20.10 4.89
C PRO A 548 -42.31 -21.30 4.39
N ARG A 549 -41.60 -22.28 3.83
CA ARG A 549 -42.20 -23.45 3.19
C ARG A 549 -42.35 -24.57 4.20
N THR A 550 -43.49 -25.24 4.14
CA THR A 550 -43.72 -26.43 4.94
C THR A 550 -44.04 -27.58 4.00
N MET A 551 -43.38 -28.70 4.21
CA MET A 551 -43.62 -29.92 3.43
C MET A 551 -44.48 -30.87 4.26
N CYS A 552 -45.43 -31.55 3.62
CA CYS A 552 -46.18 -32.61 4.28
C CYS A 552 -45.21 -33.70 4.77
N ALA A 553 -45.18 -33.92 6.09
CA ALA A 553 -44.30 -34.90 6.72
C ALA A 553 -44.56 -36.33 6.23
N GLY A 554 -45.78 -36.65 5.79
CA GLY A 554 -46.18 -37.98 5.34
C GLY A 554 -45.83 -38.27 3.87
N CYS A 555 -46.14 -37.36 2.94
CA CYS A 555 -45.97 -37.62 1.51
C CYS A 555 -44.72 -36.97 0.89
N LYS A 556 -44.11 -35.97 1.56
CA LYS A 556 -42.95 -35.18 1.09
C LYS A 556 -43.09 -34.47 -0.28
N ASN A 557 -44.20 -34.69 -0.98
CA ASN A 557 -44.46 -34.13 -2.32
C ASN A 557 -45.36 -32.89 -2.28
N ALA A 558 -46.18 -32.72 -1.23
CA ALA A 558 -47.01 -31.53 -1.06
C ALA A 558 -46.22 -30.41 -0.36
N VAL A 559 -46.09 -29.26 -1.03
CA VAL A 559 -45.42 -28.05 -0.54
C VAL A 559 -46.47 -26.97 -0.27
N TYR A 560 -46.41 -26.36 0.91
CA TYR A 560 -47.32 -25.30 1.33
C TYR A 560 -46.54 -24.00 1.57
N CYS A 561 -47.20 -22.86 1.31
CA CYS A 561 -46.59 -21.53 1.43
C CYS A 561 -46.49 -20.99 2.87
N SER A 562 -47.01 -21.71 3.87
CA SER A 562 -46.91 -21.43 5.32
C SER A 562 -47.49 -22.60 6.13
N ASP A 563 -47.19 -22.67 7.43
CA ASP A 563 -47.82 -23.62 8.37
C ASP A 563 -49.36 -23.48 8.36
N GLN A 564 -49.86 -22.25 8.24
CA GLN A 564 -51.31 -21.99 8.12
C GLN A 564 -51.91 -22.65 6.88
N CYS A 565 -51.26 -22.54 5.71
CA CYS A 565 -51.76 -23.16 4.48
C CYS A 565 -51.60 -24.69 4.47
N GLN A 566 -50.75 -25.26 5.34
CA GLN A 566 -50.70 -26.71 5.59
C GLN A 566 -51.80 -27.18 6.55
N SER A 567 -52.19 -26.34 7.50
CA SER A 567 -53.22 -26.66 8.50
C SER A 567 -54.67 -26.47 8.02
N MET A 568 -54.85 -25.71 6.93
CA MET A 568 -56.11 -25.56 6.19
C MET A 568 -56.28 -26.67 5.16
#